data_AF-F4HIC8-F1
#
_entry.id   AF-F4HIC8-F1
#
_cell.length_a   1.000
_cell.length_b   1.000
_cell.length_c   1.000
_cell.angle_alpha   90.00
_cell.angle_beta   90.00
_cell.angle_gamma   90.00
#
_symmetry.space_group_name_H-M   'P 1'
#
loop_
_entity.id
_entity.type
_entity.pdbx_description
1 polymer ?
#
loop_
_entity_poly.entity_id
_entity_poly.type
_entity_poly.pdbx_seq_one_letter_code
_entity_poly.pdbx_strand_id
1 'polypeptide(L)'
;MALSPYTISRREPSLGRILLVLFIFTTLTIYAVKYYLDNRLSPIEKRLYELGYPRKGFIATKENSSLVIKYADGSIVLKTGMHIDYYPVTAEEALLLARQHFAPINQRLKEYGLKIRFFIKEKTLTEKVKGDQRYWCFEVWQDRDGTKLNTYNYICVNRQTKAVIIESPFSISLS
;
A
#
# COMPACT_ATOMS: atom_id res chain seq x y z
N MET A 1 -32.19 -70.42 -0.83
CA MET A 1 -31.83 -68.98 -0.92
C MET A 1 -30.55 -68.87 -1.70
N ALA A 2 -30.59 -68.32 -2.92
CA ALA A 2 -29.41 -67.95 -3.67
C ALA A 2 -29.62 -66.52 -4.19
N LEU A 3 -28.93 -65.56 -3.57
CA LEU A 3 -28.95 -64.17 -4.01
C LEU A 3 -27.94 -64.03 -5.16
N SER A 4 -28.44 -63.57 -6.32
CA SER A 4 -27.63 -63.25 -7.50
C SER A 4 -26.61 -62.15 -7.18
N PRO A 5 -25.34 -62.27 -7.60
CA PRO A 5 -24.38 -61.21 -7.43
C PRO A 5 -24.64 -60.11 -8.47
N TYR A 6 -25.22 -59.00 -8.03
CA TYR A 6 -25.20 -57.76 -8.81
C TYR A 6 -23.74 -57.31 -8.96
N THR A 7 -23.18 -57.49 -10.15
CA THR A 7 -21.91 -56.88 -10.53
C THR A 7 -22.14 -55.39 -10.77
N ILE A 8 -21.82 -54.57 -9.77
CA ILE A 8 -21.77 -53.11 -9.93
C ILE A 8 -20.61 -52.81 -10.89
N SER A 9 -20.91 -52.62 -12.18
CA SER A 9 -19.95 -52.10 -13.15
C SER A 9 -19.57 -50.69 -12.74
N ARG A 10 -18.34 -50.53 -12.23
CA ARG A 10 -17.78 -49.24 -11.88
C ARG A 10 -17.53 -48.48 -13.19
N ARG A 11 -18.48 -47.64 -13.60
CA ARG A 11 -18.30 -46.74 -14.76
C ARG A 11 -17.12 -45.82 -14.48
N GLU A 12 -15.98 -46.11 -15.09
CA GLU A 12 -14.83 -45.22 -15.04
C GLU A 12 -15.22 -43.88 -15.67
N PRO A 13 -14.95 -42.75 -15.00
CA PRO A 13 -15.26 -41.44 -15.56
C PRO A 13 -14.46 -41.25 -16.84
N SER A 14 -15.14 -40.86 -17.92
CA SER A 14 -14.47 -40.59 -19.20
C SER A 14 -13.46 -39.45 -19.02
N LEU A 15 -12.33 -39.53 -19.73
CA LEU A 15 -11.25 -38.54 -19.68
C LEU A 15 -11.77 -37.11 -19.89
N GLY A 16 -12.75 -36.93 -20.78
CA GLY A 16 -13.41 -35.63 -21.01
C GLY A 16 -14.17 -35.09 -19.79
N ARG A 17 -14.82 -35.95 -18.98
CA ARG A 17 -15.47 -35.52 -17.73
C ARG A 17 -14.44 -35.12 -16.68
N ILE A 18 -13.32 -35.85 -16.60
CA ILE A 18 -12.22 -35.53 -15.68
C ILE A 18 -11.61 -34.17 -16.06
N LEU A 19 -11.32 -33.95 -17.35
CA LEU A 19 -10.79 -32.67 -17.84
C LEU A 19 -11.75 -31.50 -17.61
N LEU A 20 -13.06 -31.71 -17.84
CA LEU A 20 -14.06 -30.68 -17.63
C LEU A 20 -14.17 -30.29 -16.15
N VAL A 21 -14.15 -31.28 -15.25
CA VAL A 21 -14.14 -31.02 -13.80
C VAL A 21 -12.87 -30.27 -13.40
N LEU A 22 -11.69 -30.68 -13.88
CA LEU A 22 -10.43 -29.97 -13.65
C LEU A 22 -10.46 -28.52 -14.16
N PHE A 23 -11.02 -28.29 -15.34
CA PHE A 23 -11.17 -26.95 -15.92
C PHE A 23 -12.08 -26.07 -15.06
N ILE A 24 -13.21 -26.61 -14.58
CA ILE A 24 -14.12 -25.88 -13.69
C ILE A 24 -13.42 -25.55 -12.37
N PHE A 25 -12.74 -26.50 -11.74
CA PHE A 25 -12.04 -26.25 -10.47
C PHE A 25 -10.89 -25.25 -10.62
N THR A 26 -10.11 -25.33 -11.69
CA THR A 26 -9.00 -24.39 -11.96
C THR A 26 -9.50 -22.97 -12.23
N THR A 27 -10.56 -22.82 -13.03
CA THR A 27 -11.17 -21.50 -13.27
C THR A 27 -11.79 -20.90 -12.00
N LEU A 28 -12.50 -21.70 -11.20
CA LEU A 28 -13.04 -21.26 -9.90
C LEU A 28 -11.95 -20.85 -8.93
N THR A 29 -10.85 -21.61 -8.84
CA THR A 29 -9.72 -21.26 -7.95
C THR A 29 -9.02 -19.99 -8.41
N ILE A 30 -8.79 -19.79 -9.71
CA ILE A 30 -8.24 -18.54 -10.24
C ILE A 30 -9.17 -17.37 -9.91
N TYR A 31 -10.48 -17.53 -10.12
CA TYR A 31 -11.45 -16.48 -9.81
C TYR A 31 -11.51 -16.16 -8.31
N ALA A 32 -11.53 -17.18 -7.46
CA ALA A 32 -11.53 -17.01 -6.01
C ALA A 32 -10.24 -16.35 -5.50
N VAL A 33 -9.07 -16.72 -6.04
CA VAL A 33 -7.79 -16.08 -5.72
C VAL A 33 -7.78 -14.63 -6.18
N LYS A 34 -8.22 -14.35 -7.41
CA LYS A 34 -8.32 -12.98 -7.92
C LYS A 34 -9.25 -12.14 -7.06
N TYR A 35 -10.45 -12.65 -6.76
CA TYR A 35 -11.40 -11.98 -5.89
C TYR A 35 -10.82 -11.73 -4.49
N TYR A 36 -10.10 -12.69 -3.92
CA TYR A 36 -9.44 -12.53 -2.63
C TYR A 36 -8.35 -11.46 -2.66
N LEU A 37 -7.51 -11.44 -3.71
CA LEU A 37 -6.46 -10.45 -3.89
C LEU A 37 -7.03 -9.05 -4.12
N ASP A 38 -8.02 -8.92 -4.99
CA ASP A 38 -8.66 -7.65 -5.35
C ASP A 38 -9.43 -7.02 -4.16
N ASN A 39 -9.94 -7.85 -3.24
CA ASN A 39 -10.66 -7.37 -2.04
C ASN A 39 -9.78 -7.24 -0.79
N ARG A 40 -8.50 -7.66 -0.86
CA ARG A 40 -7.59 -7.47 0.26
C ARG A 40 -7.14 -6.02 0.28
N LEU A 41 -7.73 -5.21 1.17
CA LEU A 41 -7.30 -3.83 1.34
C LEU A 41 -5.78 -3.76 1.53
N SER A 42 -5.13 -2.97 0.68
CA SER A 42 -3.71 -2.73 0.84
C SER A 42 -3.45 -2.06 2.20
N PRO A 43 -2.30 -2.29 2.85
CA PRO A 43 -1.98 -1.61 4.10
C PRO A 43 -2.04 -0.08 3.98
N ILE A 44 -1.78 0.47 2.79
CA ILE A 44 -1.95 1.90 2.49
C ILE A 44 -3.43 2.28 2.39
N GLU A 45 -4.25 1.54 1.65
CA GLU A 45 -5.68 1.85 1.52
C GLU A 45 -6.38 1.83 2.89
N LYS A 46 -6.06 0.83 3.72
CA LYS A 46 -6.56 0.79 5.10
C LYS A 46 -6.14 2.04 5.87
N ARG A 47 -4.89 2.47 5.70
CA ARG A 47 -4.35 3.64 6.41
C ARG A 47 -4.94 4.96 5.88
N LEU A 48 -5.14 5.09 4.57
CA LEU A 48 -5.87 6.20 3.95
C LEU A 48 -7.29 6.29 4.51
N TYR A 49 -8.00 5.17 4.62
CA TYR A 49 -9.32 5.14 5.22
C TYR A 49 -9.31 5.63 6.68
N GLU A 50 -8.31 5.21 7.48
CA GLU A 50 -8.12 5.72 8.85
C GLU A 50 -7.82 7.24 8.90
N LEU A 51 -7.22 7.80 7.86
CA LEU A 51 -6.95 9.23 7.70
C LEU A 51 -8.17 10.02 7.14
N GLY A 52 -9.31 9.36 6.94
CA GLY A 52 -10.55 9.97 6.47
C GLY A 52 -10.68 10.09 4.96
N TYR A 53 -9.90 9.32 4.18
CA TYR A 53 -10.09 9.20 2.74
C TYR A 53 -11.20 8.17 2.42
N PRO A 54 -11.97 8.39 1.35
CA PRO A 54 -13.03 7.46 0.96
C PRO A 54 -12.42 6.19 0.36
N ARG A 55 -13.14 5.07 0.41
CA ARG A 55 -12.69 3.83 -0.24
C ARG A 55 -12.79 3.87 -1.77
N LYS A 56 -13.70 4.69 -2.30
CA LYS A 56 -13.96 4.87 -3.74
C LYS A 56 -14.40 6.30 -4.00
N GLY A 57 -14.06 6.84 -5.17
CA GLY A 57 -14.46 8.18 -5.59
C GLY A 57 -13.77 9.27 -4.76
N PHE A 58 -14.54 10.27 -4.32
CA PHE A 58 -14.04 11.39 -3.54
C PHE A 58 -15.03 11.78 -2.44
N ILE A 59 -14.52 12.46 -1.41
CA ILE A 59 -15.31 13.18 -0.41
C ILE A 59 -14.91 14.66 -0.45
N ALA A 60 -15.90 15.53 -0.44
CA ALA A 60 -15.70 16.97 -0.40
C ALA A 60 -16.12 17.49 0.98
N THR A 61 -15.18 18.08 1.70
CA THR A 61 -15.39 18.57 3.06
C THR A 61 -15.03 20.05 3.12
N LYS A 62 -15.86 20.86 3.76
CA LYS A 62 -15.54 22.25 4.05
C LYS A 62 -14.72 22.32 5.33
N GLU A 63 -13.48 22.77 5.22
CA GLU A 63 -12.59 23.02 6.34
C GLU A 63 -12.33 24.54 6.42
N ASN A 64 -12.87 25.20 7.44
CA ASN A 64 -12.86 26.66 7.58
C ASN A 64 -13.44 27.38 6.35
N SER A 65 -12.62 28.21 5.70
CA SER A 65 -12.93 28.94 4.46
C SER A 65 -12.53 28.18 3.18
N SER A 66 -12.06 26.94 3.31
CA SER A 66 -11.53 26.13 2.20
C SER A 66 -12.40 24.89 1.94
N LEU A 67 -12.55 24.52 0.68
CA LEU A 67 -13.14 23.24 0.27
C LEU A 67 -11.99 22.26 0.00
N VAL A 68 -11.98 21.15 0.73
CA VAL A 68 -11.02 20.06 0.56
C VAL A 68 -11.72 18.90 -0.12
N ILE A 69 -11.22 18.49 -1.28
CA ILE A 69 -11.67 17.30 -2.00
C ILE A 69 -10.59 16.23 -1.79
N LYS A 70 -10.95 15.13 -1.14
CA LYS A 70 -10.09 13.97 -0.91
C LYS A 70 -10.51 12.81 -1.79
N TYR A 71 -9.59 12.30 -2.60
CA TYR A 71 -9.81 11.15 -3.49
C TYR A 71 -9.35 9.85 -2.84
N ALA A 72 -9.91 8.73 -3.27
CA ALA A 72 -9.62 7.42 -2.66
C ALA A 72 -8.14 7.00 -2.69
N ASP A 73 -7.35 7.52 -3.64
CA ASP A 73 -5.92 7.25 -3.81
C ASP A 73 -5.01 8.12 -2.91
N GLY A 74 -5.59 9.06 -2.17
CA GLY A 74 -4.84 10.02 -1.35
C GLY A 74 -4.45 11.31 -2.07
N SER A 75 -4.82 11.50 -3.34
CA SER A 75 -4.71 12.83 -3.96
C SER A 75 -5.73 13.78 -3.35
N ILE A 76 -5.41 15.08 -3.32
CA ILE A 76 -6.34 16.11 -2.81
C ILE A 76 -6.37 17.35 -3.69
N VAL A 77 -7.50 18.04 -3.66
CA VAL A 77 -7.67 19.38 -4.23
C VAL A 77 -8.16 20.29 -3.11
N LEU A 78 -7.48 21.42 -2.94
CA LEU A 78 -7.86 22.46 -1.99
C LEU A 78 -8.34 23.68 -2.76
N LYS A 79 -9.54 24.17 -2.47
CA LYS A 79 -10.05 25.42 -3.03
C LYS A 79 -10.23 26.43 -1.91
N THR A 80 -9.52 27.55 -1.99
CA THR A 80 -9.56 28.66 -1.03
C THR A 80 -9.96 29.93 -1.75
N GLY A 81 -11.20 30.40 -1.55
CA GLY A 81 -11.75 31.51 -2.33
C GLY A 81 -11.77 31.19 -3.84
N MET A 82 -10.98 31.93 -4.61
CA MET A 82 -10.78 31.71 -6.06
C MET A 82 -9.57 30.83 -6.39
N HIS A 83 -8.68 30.56 -5.43
CA HIS A 83 -7.46 29.78 -5.66
C HIS A 83 -7.76 28.28 -5.57
N ILE A 84 -7.15 27.48 -6.44
CA ILE A 84 -7.26 26.01 -6.46
C ILE A 84 -5.86 25.41 -6.47
N ASP A 85 -5.51 24.71 -5.40
CA ASP A 85 -4.29 23.95 -5.27
C ASP A 85 -4.54 22.47 -5.54
N TYR A 86 -3.73 21.90 -6.42
CA TYR A 86 -3.75 20.48 -6.74
C TYR A 86 -2.57 19.78 -6.06
N TYR A 87 -2.85 18.68 -5.39
CA TYR A 87 -1.85 17.81 -4.74
C TYR A 87 -2.00 16.39 -5.31
N PRO A 88 -1.44 16.13 -6.50
CA PRO A 88 -1.71 14.92 -7.27
C PRO A 88 -1.03 13.66 -6.73
N VAL A 89 0.01 13.80 -5.90
CA VAL A 89 0.81 12.65 -5.45
C VAL A 89 -0.02 11.77 -4.51
N THR A 90 -0.30 10.55 -4.97
CA THR A 90 -1.04 9.53 -4.23
C THR A 90 -0.20 8.96 -3.10
N ALA A 91 -0.83 8.28 -2.13
CA ALA A 91 -0.08 7.63 -1.07
C ALA A 91 0.79 6.48 -1.58
N GLU A 92 0.33 5.78 -2.62
CA GLU A 92 1.10 4.70 -3.27
C GLU A 92 2.31 5.24 -4.02
N GLU A 93 2.13 6.33 -4.76
CA GLU A 93 3.23 7.00 -5.45
C GLU A 93 4.26 7.52 -4.44
N ALA A 94 3.81 8.14 -3.34
CA ALA A 94 4.69 8.58 -2.27
C ALA A 94 5.48 7.42 -1.63
N LEU A 95 4.84 6.26 -1.41
CA LEU A 95 5.53 5.07 -0.90
C LEU A 95 6.59 4.57 -1.88
N LEU A 96 6.29 4.58 -3.19
CA LEU A 96 7.25 4.18 -4.21
C LEU A 96 8.46 5.11 -4.21
N LEU A 97 8.25 6.42 -4.21
CA LEU A 97 9.32 7.42 -4.15
C LEU A 97 10.16 7.27 -2.87
N ALA A 98 9.52 7.04 -1.73
CA ALA A 98 10.21 6.79 -0.46
C ALA A 98 11.07 5.52 -0.50
N ARG A 99 10.59 4.43 -1.12
CA ARG A 99 11.37 3.20 -1.30
C ARG A 99 12.55 3.39 -2.25
N GLN A 100 12.33 4.11 -3.34
CA GLN A 100 13.37 4.43 -4.32
C GLN A 100 14.51 5.24 -3.70
N HIS A 101 14.19 6.15 -2.77
CA HIS A 101 15.20 6.93 -2.05
C HIS A 101 16.22 6.05 -1.30
N PHE A 102 15.78 4.97 -0.65
CA PHE A 102 16.66 4.06 0.10
C PHE A 102 17.25 2.93 -0.73
N ALA A 103 16.78 2.70 -1.96
CA ALA A 103 17.31 1.65 -2.85
C ALA A 103 18.83 1.77 -3.07
N PRO A 104 19.41 2.93 -3.46
CA PRO A 104 20.85 3.05 -3.66
C PRO A 104 21.65 2.91 -2.37
N ILE A 105 21.12 3.37 -1.24
CA ILE A 105 21.76 3.24 0.09
C ILE A 105 21.86 1.75 0.46
N ASN A 106 20.75 1.03 0.35
CA ASN A 106 20.70 -0.41 0.64
C ASN A 106 21.60 -1.22 -0.29
N GLN A 107 21.69 -0.83 -1.56
CA GLN A 107 22.60 -1.48 -2.50
C GLN A 107 24.06 -1.32 -2.05
N ARG A 108 24.49 -0.10 -1.70
CA ARG A 108 25.86 0.14 -1.21
C ARG A 108 26.15 -0.65 0.08
N LEU A 109 25.22 -0.65 1.04
CA LEU A 109 25.39 -1.41 2.29
C LEU A 109 25.61 -2.90 2.01
N LYS A 110 24.87 -3.47 1.05
CA LYS A 110 25.03 -4.84 0.61
C LYS A 110 26.39 -5.08 -0.05
N GLU A 111 26.85 -4.16 -0.90
CA GLU A 111 28.17 -4.23 -1.55
C GLU A 111 29.32 -4.23 -0.53
N TYR A 112 29.18 -3.48 0.58
CA TYR A 112 30.13 -3.50 1.70
C TYR A 112 29.96 -4.70 2.65
N GLY A 113 29.08 -5.66 2.34
CA GLY A 113 28.83 -6.83 3.19
C GLY A 113 28.15 -6.50 4.52
N LEU A 114 27.60 -5.30 4.68
CA LEU A 114 26.89 -4.90 5.89
C LEU A 114 25.49 -5.50 5.85
N LYS A 115 25.14 -6.27 6.89
CA LYS A 115 23.79 -6.82 7.08
C LYS A 115 22.82 -5.78 7.63
N ILE A 116 22.76 -4.61 7.00
CA ILE A 116 21.90 -3.49 7.36
C ILE A 116 21.03 -3.13 6.16
N ARG A 117 19.74 -2.93 6.39
CA ARG A 117 18.80 -2.47 5.36
C ARG A 117 17.81 -1.47 5.93
N PHE A 118 17.63 -0.35 5.26
CA PHE A 118 16.56 0.59 5.53
C PHE A 118 15.29 0.20 4.76
N PHE A 119 14.14 0.28 5.42
CA PHE A 119 12.84 0.02 4.81
C PHE A 119 11.77 0.95 5.38
N ILE A 120 10.73 1.16 4.57
CA ILE A 120 9.62 2.05 4.92
C ILE A 120 8.48 1.25 5.51
N LYS A 121 7.95 1.70 6.65
CA LYS A 121 6.79 1.07 7.29
C LYS A 121 5.50 1.70 6.76
N GLU A 122 4.96 1.13 5.68
CA GLU A 122 3.75 1.63 4.99
C GLU A 122 2.52 1.89 5.89
N LYS A 123 2.38 1.12 6.99
CA LYS A 123 1.28 1.28 7.97
C LYS A 123 1.36 2.58 8.79
N THR A 124 2.49 3.30 8.75
CA THR A 124 2.70 4.54 9.50
C THR A 124 2.54 5.78 8.63
N LEU A 125 1.95 5.64 7.43
CA LEU A 125 1.53 6.75 6.59
C LEU A 125 0.78 7.79 7.44
N THR A 126 1.24 9.04 7.36
CA THR A 126 0.62 10.19 8.00
C THR A 126 0.67 11.40 7.08
N GLU A 127 -0.25 12.32 7.29
CA GLU A 127 -0.23 13.63 6.65
C GLU A 127 0.60 14.59 7.50
N LYS A 128 1.39 15.44 6.82
CA LYS A 128 2.07 16.57 7.47
C LYS A 128 1.87 17.83 6.65
N VAL A 129 1.64 18.94 7.34
CA VAL A 129 1.52 20.27 6.75
C VAL A 129 2.65 21.13 7.30
N LYS A 130 3.39 21.82 6.43
CA LYS A 130 4.50 22.69 6.78
C LYS A 130 4.43 23.95 5.93
N GLY A 131 3.90 25.03 6.51
CA GLY A 131 3.45 26.19 5.74
C GLY A 131 2.36 25.76 4.75
N ASP A 132 2.48 26.18 3.50
CA ASP A 132 1.54 25.82 2.43
C ASP A 132 1.82 24.44 1.80
N GLN A 133 2.91 23.79 2.22
CA GLN A 133 3.33 22.51 1.65
C GLN A 133 2.71 21.35 2.43
N ARG A 134 2.22 20.35 1.69
CA ARG A 134 1.62 19.13 2.25
C ARG A 134 2.46 17.92 1.88
N TYR A 135 2.60 16.99 2.81
CA TYR A 135 3.48 15.84 2.68
C TYR A 135 2.79 14.54 3.07
N TRP A 136 3.19 13.48 2.39
CA TRP A 136 2.99 12.10 2.83
C TRP A 136 4.22 11.62 3.57
N CYS A 137 4.10 11.31 4.84
CA CYS A 137 5.23 10.89 5.68
C CYS A 137 5.09 9.43 6.12
N PHE A 138 6.21 8.72 6.16
CA PHE A 138 6.31 7.34 6.62
C PHE A 138 7.48 7.18 7.58
N GLU A 139 7.35 6.29 8.56
CA GLU A 139 8.48 5.93 9.41
C GLU A 139 9.53 5.12 8.65
N VAL A 140 10.79 5.46 8.89
CA VAL A 140 11.95 4.73 8.40
C VAL A 140 12.42 3.75 9.46
N TRP A 141 12.54 2.49 9.06
CA TRP A 141 12.98 1.41 9.91
C TRP A 141 14.27 0.82 9.37
N GLN A 142 15.08 0.28 10.27
CA GLN A 142 16.33 -0.39 9.96
C GLN A 142 16.21 -1.87 10.34
N ASP A 143 16.60 -2.75 9.43
CA ASP A 143 16.82 -4.17 9.69
C ASP A 143 18.32 -4.40 9.84
N ARG A 144 18.75 -4.90 10.99
CA ARG A 144 20.14 -5.29 11.25
C ARG A 144 20.15 -6.76 11.66
N ASP A 145 20.65 -7.61 10.77
CA ASP A 145 20.74 -9.06 10.96
C ASP A 145 19.43 -9.70 11.47
N GLY A 146 18.29 -9.28 10.92
CA GLY A 146 16.95 -9.76 11.30
C GLY A 146 16.29 -8.99 12.45
N THR A 147 17.03 -8.12 13.14
CA THR A 147 16.48 -7.24 14.17
C THR A 147 15.95 -5.95 13.56
N LYS A 148 14.65 -5.69 13.71
CA LYS A 148 14.00 -4.49 13.18
C LYS A 148 13.95 -3.39 14.24
N LEU A 149 14.60 -2.27 13.96
CA LEU A 149 14.70 -1.10 14.82
C LEU A 149 14.00 0.09 14.15
N ASN A 150 13.24 0.85 14.93
CA ASN A 150 12.75 2.14 14.48
C ASN A 150 13.91 3.15 14.50
N THR A 151 14.17 3.85 13.40
CA THR A 151 15.20 4.88 13.35
C THR A 151 14.73 6.21 13.96
N TYR A 152 13.45 6.28 14.34
CA TYR A 152 12.69 7.46 14.72
C TYR A 152 12.54 8.50 13.60
N ASN A 153 13.20 8.32 12.46
CA ASN A 153 13.10 9.25 11.34
C ASN A 153 11.86 9.00 10.50
N TYR A 154 11.36 10.08 9.90
CA TYR A 154 10.31 10.05 8.90
C TYR A 154 10.89 10.42 7.53
N ILE A 155 10.46 9.71 6.50
CA ILE A 155 10.63 10.13 5.11
C ILE A 155 9.32 10.75 4.65
N CYS A 156 9.38 11.98 4.18
CA CYS A 156 8.23 12.76 3.76
C CYS A 156 8.35 13.12 2.28
N VAL A 157 7.29 12.85 1.52
CA VAL A 157 7.18 13.15 0.10
C VAL A 157 6.21 14.30 -0.09
N ASN A 158 6.68 15.36 -0.75
CA ASN A 158 5.88 16.52 -1.06
C ASN A 158 4.77 16.15 -2.05
N ARG A 159 3.53 16.52 -1.71
CA ARG A 159 2.34 16.09 -2.45
C ARG A 159 2.09 16.85 -3.76
N GLN A 160 2.85 17.92 -4.01
CA GLN A 160 2.84 18.67 -5.27
C GLN A 160 4.09 18.39 -6.10
N THR A 161 5.27 18.51 -5.49
CA THR A 161 6.55 18.53 -6.21
C THR A 161 7.23 17.16 -6.30
N LYS A 162 6.74 16.15 -5.59
CA LYS A 162 7.38 14.82 -5.44
C LYS A 162 8.74 14.86 -4.74
N ALA A 163 9.16 16.02 -4.24
CA ALA A 163 10.40 16.16 -3.49
C ALA A 163 10.37 15.30 -2.23
N VAL A 164 11.48 14.61 -1.95
CA VAL A 164 11.62 13.71 -0.80
C VAL A 164 12.52 14.38 0.22
N ILE A 165 12.07 14.45 1.47
CA ILE A 165 12.84 14.95 2.61
C ILE A 165 12.86 13.90 3.72
N ILE A 166 13.94 13.85 4.49
CA ILE A 166 14.02 13.06 5.71
C ILE A 166 13.97 14.02 6.88
N GLU A 167 13.05 13.79 7.81
CA GLU A 167 12.92 14.57 9.03
C GLU A 167 13.17 13.66 10.23
N SER A 168 14.00 14.15 11.16
CA SER A 168 14.15 13.54 12.47
C SER A 168 13.23 14.25 13.46
N PRO A 169 12.54 13.54 14.36
CA PRO A 169 11.77 14.15 15.44
C PRO A 169 12.66 14.89 16.44
N PHE A 170 13.97 14.63 16.43
CA PHE A 170 14.95 15.35 17.24
C PHE A 170 15.47 16.56 16.46
N SER A 171 14.75 17.68 16.54
CA SER A 171 15.38 18.97 16.26
C SER A 171 16.32 19.28 17.41
N ILE A 172 17.62 19.05 17.25
CA ILE A 172 18.61 19.69 18.13
C ILE A 172 18.54 21.18 17.78
N SER A 173 17.80 21.94 18.57
CA SER A 173 17.93 23.39 18.59
C SER A 173 19.31 23.69 19.15
N LEU A 174 20.29 23.89 18.26
CA LEU A 174 21.54 24.54 18.63
C LEU A 174 21.21 26.02 18.83
N SER A 175 20.90 26.38 20.08
CA SER A 175 20.95 27.76 20.58
C SER A 175 22.40 28.17 20.78
#